data_AF-A0A969AGD3-F1
#
_entry.id   AF-A0A969AGD3-F1
#
_cell.length_a   1.000
_cell.length_b   1.000
_cell.length_c   1.000
_cell.angle_alpha   90.00
_cell.angle_beta   90.00
_cell.angle_gamma   90.00
#
_symmetry.space_group_name_H-M   'P 1'
#
loop_
_entity.id
_entity.type
_entity.pdbx_description
1 polymer ?
#
loop_
_entity_poly.entity_id
_entity_poly.type
_entity_poly.pdbx_seq_one_letter_code
_entity_poly.pdbx_strand_id
1 'polypeptide(L)'
;MLTLPFDLEAEFRRDLEQLEQEQGMKYVTSFERIARREELLGAIELGLELKFGNEGLALMQEISVLYDIERLRLIKEGIKTVSSVSELRQIYQPTTGE
;
A
#
# COMPACT_ATOMS: atom_id res chain seq x y z
N MET A 1 16.28 -15.59 3.84
CA MET A 1 15.65 -15.36 2.52
C MET A 1 15.02 -16.66 2.08
N LEU A 2 13.76 -16.62 1.64
CA LEU A 2 13.15 -17.73 0.90
C LEU A 2 13.66 -17.61 -0.54
N THR A 3 14.40 -18.61 -1.02
CA THR A 3 14.90 -18.66 -2.40
C THR A 3 14.04 -19.64 -3.17
N LEU A 4 13.52 -19.22 -4.32
CA LEU A 4 12.78 -20.13 -5.20
C LEU A 4 13.73 -21.19 -5.78
N PRO A 5 13.26 -22.44 -5.95
CA PRO A 5 13.97 -23.45 -6.74
C PRO A 5 14.18 -22.98 -8.18
N PHE A 6 15.29 -23.39 -8.81
CA PHE A 6 15.71 -22.91 -10.14
C PHE A 6 14.63 -23.09 -11.22
N ASP A 7 13.96 -24.24 -11.23
CA ASP A 7 12.94 -24.56 -12.25
C ASP A 7 11.73 -23.62 -12.14
N LEU A 8 11.30 -23.32 -10.92
CA LEU A 8 10.24 -22.35 -10.64
C LEU A 8 10.66 -20.92 -10.99
N GLU A 9 11.93 -20.56 -10.78
CA GLU A 9 12.43 -19.24 -11.16
C GLU A 9 12.45 -19.06 -12.68
N ALA A 10 12.82 -20.10 -13.42
CA ALA A 10 12.83 -20.09 -14.88
C ALA A 10 11.42 -20.00 -15.49
N GLU A 11 10.46 -20.74 -14.91
CA GLU A 11 9.05 -20.68 -15.28
C GLU A 11 8.48 -19.28 -15.00
N PHE A 12 8.67 -18.78 -13.79
CA PHE A 12 8.22 -17.45 -13.38
C PHE A 12 8.81 -16.33 -14.24
N ARG A 13 10.10 -16.39 -14.59
CA ARG A 13 10.74 -15.40 -15.47
C ARG A 13 10.09 -15.38 -16.86
N ARG A 14 9.75 -16.55 -17.39
CA ARG A 14 9.12 -16.68 -18.71
C ARG A 14 7.70 -16.10 -18.70
N ASP A 15 6.93 -16.38 -17.65
CA ASP A 15 5.58 -15.84 -17.48
C ASP A 15 5.60 -14.31 -17.35
N LEU A 16 6.55 -13.77 -16.57
CA LEU A 16 6.74 -12.33 -16.44
C LEU A 16 7.09 -11.69 -17.79
N GLU A 17 8.01 -12.27 -18.56
CA GLU A 17 8.37 -11.77 -19.89
C GLU A 17 7.18 -11.74 -20.85
N GLN A 18 6.34 -12.77 -20.85
CA GLN A 18 5.11 -12.78 -21.66
C GLN A 18 4.13 -11.69 -21.24
N LEU A 19 3.87 -11.56 -19.94
CA LEU A 19 2.99 -10.54 -19.40
C LEU A 19 3.54 -9.11 -19.64
N GLU A 20 4.85 -8.90 -19.55
CA GLU A 20 5.49 -7.62 -19.87
C GLU A 20 5.25 -7.22 -21.34
N GLN A 21 5.32 -8.19 -22.27
CA GLN A 21 5.02 -7.97 -23.68
C GLN A 21 3.53 -7.67 -23.92
N GLU A 22 2.64 -8.39 -23.24
CA GLU A 22 1.18 -8.23 -23.38
C GLU A 22 0.66 -6.92 -22.78
N GLN A 23 1.15 -6.53 -21.60
CA GLN A 23 0.66 -5.37 -20.85
C GLN A 23 1.47 -4.10 -21.11
N GLY A 24 2.64 -4.21 -21.77
CA GLY A 24 3.52 -3.08 -22.06
C GLY A 24 4.10 -2.40 -20.81
N MET A 25 4.17 -3.10 -19.67
CA MET A 25 4.68 -2.57 -18.39
C MET A 25 5.66 -3.54 -17.73
N LYS A 26 6.81 -3.01 -17.27
CA LYS A 26 7.89 -3.77 -16.62
C LYS A 26 7.49 -4.27 -15.22
N TYR A 27 7.51 -5.58 -14.98
CA TYR A 27 7.05 -6.21 -13.74
C TYR A 27 7.98 -6.03 -12.53
N VAL A 28 9.26 -5.71 -12.75
CA VAL A 28 10.16 -5.26 -11.65
C VAL A 28 9.49 -4.15 -10.82
N THR A 29 8.71 -3.28 -11.48
CA THR A 29 7.96 -2.22 -10.81
C THR A 29 6.81 -2.74 -9.93
N SER A 30 6.24 -3.92 -10.19
CA SER A 30 5.16 -4.50 -9.40
C SER A 30 5.65 -5.01 -8.04
N PHE A 31 6.80 -5.69 -7.98
CA PHE A 31 7.40 -6.10 -6.71
C PHE A 31 7.81 -4.89 -5.87
N GLU A 32 8.42 -3.89 -6.50
CA GLU A 32 8.77 -2.62 -5.86
C GLU A 32 7.52 -1.89 -5.34
N ARG A 33 6.42 -1.88 -6.12
CA ARG A 33 5.14 -1.31 -5.70
C ARG A 33 4.54 -2.05 -4.51
N ILE A 34 4.54 -3.38 -4.53
CA ILE A 34 4.02 -4.19 -3.41
C ILE A 34 4.86 -3.95 -2.16
N ALA A 35 6.20 -4.04 -2.27
CA ALA A 35 7.09 -3.80 -1.14
C ALA A 35 6.90 -2.40 -0.54
N ARG A 36 6.80 -1.37 -1.39
CA ARG A 36 6.54 0.01 -0.96
C ARG A 36 5.16 0.18 -0.32
N ARG A 37 4.15 -0.54 -0.82
CA ARG A 37 2.81 -0.53 -0.25
C ARG A 37 2.82 -1.10 1.16
N GLU A 38 3.42 -2.28 1.36
CA GLU A 38 3.51 -2.93 2.67
C GLU A 38 4.29 -2.07 3.66
N GLU A 39 5.39 -1.43 3.22
CA GLU A 39 6.15 -0.49 4.05
C GLU A 39 5.30 0.71 4.47
N LEU A 40 4.54 1.31 3.55
CA LEU A 40 3.63 2.41 3.85
C LEU A 40 2.51 1.99 4.81
N LEU A 41 1.93 0.80 4.63
CA LEU A 41 0.90 0.28 5.54
C LEU A 41 1.43 0.09 6.95
N GLY A 42 2.63 -0.49 7.10
CA GLY A 42 3.26 -0.63 8.41
C GLY A 42 3.58 0.72 9.07
N ALA A 43 4.04 1.71 8.29
CA ALA A 43 4.26 3.05 8.80
C ALA A 43 2.96 3.76 9.24
N ILE A 44 1.86 3.55 8.49
CA ILE A 44 0.54 4.07 8.82
C ILE A 44 0.00 3.42 10.09
N GLU A 45 0.05 2.09 10.18
CA GLU A 45 -0.41 1.34 11.36
C GLU A 45 0.28 1.83 12.63
N LEU A 46 1.61 1.92 12.60
CA LEU A 46 2.39 2.44 13.72
C LEU A 46 2.03 3.90 14.05
N GLY A 47 1.90 4.76 13.05
CA GLY A 47 1.53 6.16 13.25
C GLY A 47 0.14 6.33 13.86
N LEU A 48 -0.82 5.51 13.45
CA LEU A 48 -2.18 5.46 13.98
C LEU A 48 -2.20 5.01 15.44
N GLU A 49 -1.50 3.92 15.75
CA GLU A 49 -1.40 3.40 17.12
C GLU A 49 -0.77 4.43 18.06
N LEU A 50 0.35 5.03 17.65
CA LEU A 50 1.07 5.99 18.49
C LEU A 50 0.28 7.27 18.76
N LYS A 51 -0.52 7.74 17.79
CA LYS A 51 -1.21 9.03 17.89
C LYS A 51 -2.66 8.92 18.40
N PHE A 52 -3.37 7.89 17.98
CA PHE A 52 -4.81 7.73 18.22
C PHE A 52 -5.15 6.41 18.95
N GLY A 53 -4.17 5.56 19.22
CA GLY A 53 -4.38 4.27 19.86
C GLY A 53 -5.30 3.34 19.06
N ASN A 54 -6.12 2.56 19.77
CA ASN A 54 -7.04 1.60 19.17
C ASN A 54 -8.07 2.23 18.24
N GLU A 55 -8.47 3.49 18.49
CA GLU A 55 -9.41 4.21 17.63
C GLU A 55 -8.79 4.46 16.25
N GLY A 56 -7.51 4.82 16.20
CA GLY A 56 -6.77 4.95 14.95
C GLY A 56 -6.61 3.61 14.23
N LEU A 57 -6.26 2.56 14.96
CA LEU A 57 -6.06 1.22 14.38
C LEU A 57 -7.32 0.67 13.71
N ALA A 58 -8.52 1.05 14.16
CA ALA A 58 -9.76 0.66 13.50
C ALA A 58 -9.81 1.10 12.02
N LEU A 59 -9.12 2.18 11.64
CA LEU A 59 -9.04 2.63 10.25
C LEU A 59 -8.24 1.68 9.34
N MET A 60 -7.43 0.78 9.90
CA MET A 60 -6.65 -0.16 9.10
C MET A 60 -7.53 -1.08 8.25
N GLN A 61 -8.77 -1.36 8.68
CA GLN A 61 -9.72 -2.14 7.86
C GLN A 61 -10.09 -1.43 6.55
N GLU A 62 -10.07 -0.09 6.54
CA GLU A 62 -10.36 0.73 5.36
C GLU A 62 -9.09 1.07 4.57
N ILE A 63 -7.98 1.32 5.25
CA ILE A 63 -6.74 1.77 4.61
C ILE A 63 -6.03 0.59 3.93
N SER A 64 -6.07 -0.61 4.53
CA SER A 64 -5.39 -1.80 4.01
C SER A 64 -5.96 -2.33 2.70
N VAL A 65 -7.14 -1.87 2.27
CA VAL A 65 -7.70 -2.23 0.95
C VAL A 65 -7.32 -1.23 -0.14
N LEU A 66 -6.61 -0.14 0.19
CA LEU A 66 -6.11 0.82 -0.78
C LEU A 66 -4.86 0.27 -1.49
N TYR A 67 -4.80 0.47 -2.81
CA TYR A 67 -3.65 0.11 -3.65
C TYR A 67 -2.90 1.33 -4.18
N ASP A 68 -3.49 2.53 -4.06
CA ASP A 68 -2.90 3.77 -4.53
C ASP A 68 -1.80 4.25 -3.56
N ILE A 69 -0.55 4.16 -4.01
CA ILE A 69 0.65 4.54 -3.26
C ILE A 69 0.65 6.03 -2.88
N GLU A 70 0.12 6.91 -3.74
CA GLU A 70 0.07 8.34 -3.44
C GLU A 70 -0.98 8.63 -2.37
N ARG A 71 -2.14 7.95 -2.42
CA ARG A 71 -3.11 8.03 -1.32
C ARG A 71 -2.53 7.55 0.00
N LEU A 72 -1.85 6.39 0.01
CA LEU A 72 -1.19 5.89 1.22
C LEU A 72 -0.14 6.88 1.75
N ARG A 73 0.62 7.53 0.87
CA ARG A 73 1.58 8.58 1.26
C ARG A 73 0.88 9.79 1.89
N LEU A 74 -0.24 10.24 1.33
CA LEU A 74 -1.03 11.35 1.87
C LEU A 74 -1.59 11.02 3.24
N ILE A 75 -2.07 9.79 3.46
CA ILE A 75 -2.53 9.33 4.78
C ILE A 75 -1.38 9.38 5.78
N LYS A 76 -0.22 8.80 5.41
CA LYS A 76 0.98 8.77 6.27
C LYS A 76 1.40 10.18 6.68
N GLU A 77 1.43 11.15 5.76
CA GLU A 77 1.74 12.54 6.11
C GLU A 77 0.62 13.23 6.89
N GLY A 78 -0.65 12.92 6.57
CA GLY A 78 -1.82 13.43 7.27
C GLY A 78 -1.84 13.04 8.76
N ILE A 79 -1.40 11.84 9.12
CA ILE A 79 -1.29 11.39 10.52
C ILE A 79 -0.47 12.38 11.34
N LYS A 80 0.55 13.03 10.77
CA LYS A 80 1.40 13.98 11.51
C LYS A 80 0.66 15.26 11.87
N THR A 81 -0.32 15.68 11.07
CA THR A 81 -0.94 17.01 11.16
C THR A 81 -2.36 17.00 11.71
N VAL A 82 -3.18 16.00 11.37
CA VAL A 82 -4.58 15.94 11.79
C VAL A 82 -4.72 15.65 13.28
N SER A 83 -5.76 16.17 13.91
CA SER A 83 -5.97 16.05 15.37
C SER A 83 -7.00 15.00 15.75
N SER A 84 -7.70 14.42 14.76
CA SER A 84 -8.69 13.36 14.99
C SER A 84 -8.69 12.31 13.89
N VAL A 85 -9.21 11.13 14.23
CA VAL A 85 -9.44 10.00 13.31
C VAL A 85 -10.42 10.39 12.20
N SER A 86 -11.43 11.21 12.53
CA SER A 86 -12.42 11.73 11.57
C SER A 86 -11.79 12.64 10.52
N GLU A 87 -10.89 13.54 10.91
CA GLU A 87 -10.14 14.39 9.97
C GLU A 87 -9.25 13.54 9.06
N LEU A 88 -8.57 12.53 9.62
CA LEU A 88 -7.72 11.64 8.82
C LEU A 88 -8.53 10.89 7.74
N ARG A 89 -9.74 10.44 8.10
CA ARG A 89 -10.65 9.73 7.19
C ARG A 89 -11.02 10.55 5.95
N GLN A 90 -11.12 11.88 6.08
CA GLN A 90 -11.42 12.77 4.95
C GLN A 90 -10.31 12.82 3.90
N ILE A 91 -9.07 12.44 4.24
CA ILE A 91 -7.93 12.49 3.32
C ILE A 91 -8.05 11.43 2.21
N TYR A 92 -8.61 10.27 2.54
CA TYR A 92 -8.62 9.11 1.64
C TYR A 92 -10.00 8.64 1.21
N GLN A 93 -11.06 9.11 1.87
CA GLN A 93 -12.41 8.86 1.36
C GLN A 93 -12.65 9.67 0.09
N PRO A 94 -13.28 9.07 -0.93
CA PRO A 94 -13.69 9.83 -2.11
C PRO A 94 -14.60 10.96 -1.63
N THR A 95 -14.29 12.19 -2.05
CA THR A 95 -15.18 13.33 -1.85
C THR A 95 -16.50 12.96 -2.49
N THR A 96 -17.48 12.56 -1.68
CA THR A 96 -18.82 12.26 -2.17
C THR A 96 -19.44 13.64 -2.39
N GLY A 97 -19.10 14.24 -3.53
CA GLY A 97 -19.82 15.39 -4.07
C GLY A 97 -21.12 14.89 -4.67
N GLU A 98 -22.18 15.60 -4.31
CA GLU A 98 -23.60 15.50 -4.69
C GLU A 98 -23.93 14.91 -6.08
#